data_AF-A0A351SJZ0-F1
#
_entry.id   AF-A0A351SJZ0-F1
#
_cell.length_a   1.000
_cell.length_b   1.000
_cell.length_c   1.000
_cell.angle_alpha   90.00
_cell.angle_beta   90.00
_cell.angle_gamma   90.00
#
_symmetry.space_group_name_H-M   'P 1'
#
loop_
_entity.id
_entity.type
_entity.pdbx_description
1 polymer ?
#
loop_
_entity_poly.entity_id
_entity_poly.type
_entity_poly.pdbx_seq_one_letter_code
_entity_poly.pdbx_strand_id
1 'polypeptide(L)'
;VIFPDGKRIILLAEGRLVNLGCATGHPSFVMSNSFVNQVLAQIELWQNSVNYENKVYGLPKHLDEKVARLHLQRVGARLTKLTDEQSTYLGISTEGPFKPEHYRY
;
A
#
# COMPACT_ATOMS: atom_id res chain seq x y z
N VAL A 1 -22.11 -25.42 -12.99
CA VAL A 1 -23.36 -25.61 -12.22
C VAL A 1 -24.50 -25.81 -13.20
N ILE A 2 -25.29 -26.88 -13.05
CA ILE A 2 -26.46 -27.16 -13.88
C ILE A 2 -27.69 -27.06 -12.98
N PHE A 3 -28.66 -26.24 -13.37
CA PHE A 3 -29.92 -26.06 -12.66
C PHE A 3 -30.93 -27.14 -13.07
N PRO A 4 -31.98 -27.41 -12.25
CA PRO A 4 -33.00 -28.41 -12.58
C PRO A 4 -33.75 -28.17 -13.89
N ASP A 5 -33.83 -26.91 -14.35
CA ASP A 5 -34.44 -26.50 -15.62
C ASP A 5 -33.50 -26.62 -16.84
N GLY A 6 -32.28 -27.12 -16.64
CA GLY A 6 -31.27 -27.31 -17.68
C GLY A 6 -30.37 -26.09 -17.92
N LYS A 7 -30.62 -24.94 -17.28
CA LYS A 7 -29.73 -23.77 -17.37
C LYS A 7 -28.36 -24.09 -16.78
N ARG A 8 -27.29 -23.60 -17.42
CA ARG A 8 -25.91 -23.81 -16.97
C ARG A 8 -25.24 -22.50 -16.57
N ILE A 9 -24.43 -22.55 -15.52
CA ILE A 9 -23.55 -21.46 -15.08
C ILE A 9 -22.11 -21.99 -15.03
N ILE A 10 -21.18 -21.20 -15.58
CA ILE A 10 -19.74 -21.41 -15.41
C ILE A 10 -19.33 -20.74 -14.11
N LEU A 11 -18.87 -21.53 -13.15
CA LEU A 11 -18.30 -21.04 -11.90
C LEU A 11 -16.79 -21.17 -12.00
N LEU A 12 -16.08 -20.07 -11.82
CA LEU A 12 -14.62 -20.04 -11.82
C LEU A 12 -14.09 -20.16 -10.39
N ALA A 13 -12.94 -20.82 -10.24
CA ALA A 13 -12.23 -21.01 -8.97
C ALA A 13 -13.10 -21.57 -7.82
N GLU A 14 -14.20 -22.26 -8.12
CA GLU A 14 -15.22 -22.69 -7.14
C GLU A 14 -15.70 -21.56 -6.22
N GLY A 15 -15.71 -20.31 -6.70
CA GLY A 15 -16.08 -19.13 -5.91
C GLY A 15 -14.95 -18.54 -5.05
N ARG A 16 -13.73 -19.07 -5.12
CA ARG A 16 -12.53 -18.47 -4.50
C ARG A 16 -12.01 -17.29 -5.35
N LEU A 17 -10.92 -16.67 -4.90
CA LEU A 17 -10.28 -15.54 -5.56
C LEU A 17 -9.87 -15.87 -7.00
N VAL A 18 -10.66 -15.40 -7.97
CA VAL A 18 -10.51 -15.75 -9.39
C VAL A 18 -9.19 -15.27 -9.99
N ASN A 19 -8.67 -14.12 -9.55
CA ASN A 19 -7.39 -13.59 -10.04
C ASN A 19 -6.20 -14.47 -9.62
N LEU A 20 -6.27 -15.12 -8.46
CA LEU A 20 -5.24 -16.05 -7.99
C LEU A 20 -5.49 -17.49 -8.47
N GLY A 21 -6.75 -17.90 -8.58
CA GLY A 21 -7.12 -19.27 -8.95
C GLY A 21 -7.16 -19.53 -10.46
N CYS A 22 -7.45 -18.50 -11.27
CA CYS A 22 -7.57 -18.60 -12.73
C CYS A 22 -6.58 -17.71 -13.49
N ALA A 23 -5.69 -17.02 -12.78
CA ALA A 23 -4.58 -16.25 -13.33
C ALA A 23 -3.41 -16.28 -12.33
N THR A 24 -2.53 -15.28 -12.36
CA THR A 24 -1.33 -15.20 -11.51
C THR A 24 -1.41 -14.11 -10.44
N GLY A 25 -2.60 -13.58 -10.17
CA GLY A 25 -2.82 -12.52 -9.20
C GLY A 25 -2.34 -11.15 -9.67
N HIS A 26 -1.89 -10.37 -8.70
CA HIS A 26 -1.40 -9.02 -8.94
C HIS A 26 0.02 -9.04 -9.53
N PRO A 27 0.32 -8.21 -10.55
CA PRO A 27 1.66 -8.10 -11.12
C PRO A 27 2.73 -7.71 -10.10
N SER A 28 3.98 -8.08 -10.37
CA SER A 28 5.10 -7.87 -9.43
C SER A 28 5.28 -6.41 -8.99
N PHE A 29 5.01 -5.43 -9.87
CA PHE A 29 5.16 -4.01 -9.53
C PHE A 29 4.17 -3.54 -8.46
N VAL A 30 2.89 -3.93 -8.56
CA VAL A 30 1.90 -3.59 -7.53
C VAL A 30 2.19 -4.39 -6.25
N MET A 31 2.62 -5.65 -6.36
CA MET A 31 2.99 -6.46 -5.19
C MET A 31 4.24 -5.92 -4.47
N SER A 32 5.16 -5.28 -5.18
CA SER A 32 6.33 -4.60 -4.59
C SER A 32 5.90 -3.54 -3.57
N ASN A 33 4.83 -2.78 -3.84
CA ASN A 33 4.32 -1.78 -2.90
C ASN A 33 3.82 -2.43 -1.60
N SER A 34 3.06 -3.52 -1.73
CA SER A 34 2.57 -4.30 -0.58
C SER A 34 3.72 -4.93 0.22
N PHE A 35 4.70 -5.52 -0.46
CA PHE A 35 5.79 -6.23 0.21
C PHE A 35 6.83 -5.30 0.84
N VAL A 36 7.07 -4.11 0.29
CA VAL A 36 7.89 -3.11 0.98
C VAL A 36 7.23 -2.68 2.30
N ASN A 37 5.91 -2.46 2.32
CA ASN A 37 5.17 -2.21 3.57
C ASN A 37 5.34 -3.34 4.59
N GLN A 38 5.20 -4.59 4.15
CA GLN A 38 5.41 -5.76 5.01
C GLN A 38 6.83 -5.79 5.59
N VAL A 39 7.86 -5.58 4.78
CA VAL A 39 9.25 -5.58 5.24
C VAL A 39 9.50 -4.44 6.24
N LEU A 40 9.00 -3.23 5.97
CA LEU A 40 9.15 -2.10 6.89
C LEU A 40 8.44 -2.36 8.23
N ALA A 41 7.24 -2.94 8.19
CA ALA A 41 6.53 -3.33 9.41
C ALA A 41 7.29 -4.41 10.21
N GLN A 42 7.87 -5.39 9.52
CA GLN A 42 8.69 -6.42 10.18
C GLN A 42 9.94 -5.82 10.83
N ILE A 43 10.63 -4.90 10.15
CA ILE A 43 11.79 -4.19 10.70
C ILE A 43 11.39 -3.38 11.94
N GLU A 44 10.29 -2.65 11.87
CA GLU A 44 9.77 -1.82 12.97
C GLU A 44 9.42 -2.67 14.19
N LEU A 45 8.65 -3.73 14.00
CA LEU A 45 8.29 -4.63 15.10
C LEU A 45 9.51 -5.35 15.68
N TRP A 46 10.47 -5.74 14.84
CA TRP A 46 11.70 -6.40 15.31
C TRP A 46 12.58 -5.47 16.14
N GLN A 47 12.79 -4.23 15.68
CA GLN A 47 13.72 -3.29 16.29
C GLN A 47 13.10 -2.48 17.44
N ASN A 48 11.79 -2.21 17.37
CA ASN A 48 11.10 -1.26 18.25
C ASN A 48 9.90 -1.89 18.98
N SER A 49 9.82 -3.22 19.09
CA SER A 49 8.71 -3.94 19.76
C SER A 49 8.29 -3.36 21.12
N VAL A 50 9.25 -2.86 21.91
CA VAL A 50 9.00 -2.25 23.24
C VAL A 50 8.13 -0.99 23.20
N ASN A 51 8.01 -0.34 22.03
CA ASN A 51 7.19 0.85 21.83
C ASN A 51 5.73 0.52 21.49
N TYR A 52 5.37 -0.76 21.39
CA TYR A 52 4.05 -1.22 20.97
C TYR A 52 3.37 -2.02 22.07
N GLU A 53 2.07 -1.76 22.23
CA GLU A 53 1.18 -2.58 23.05
C GLU A 53 0.52 -3.68 22.20
N ASN A 54 -0.27 -4.56 22.83
CA ASN A 54 -1.11 -5.54 22.13
C ASN A 54 -2.32 -4.87 21.47
N LYS A 55 -2.07 -4.05 20.44
CA LYS A 55 -3.07 -3.32 19.65
C LYS A 55 -2.74 -3.46 18.16
N VAL A 56 -3.70 -3.08 17.32
CA VAL A 56 -3.49 -3.01 15.86
C VAL A 56 -3.04 -1.60 15.51
N TYR A 57 -1.92 -1.51 14.79
CA TYR A 57 -1.31 -0.25 14.36
C TYR A 57 -1.28 -0.17 12.83
N GLY A 58 -1.44 1.05 12.30
CA GLY A 58 -1.06 1.36 10.92
C GLY A 58 0.42 1.71 10.83
N LEU A 59 1.03 1.52 9.66
CA LEU A 59 2.36 2.08 9.40
C LEU A 59 2.30 3.62 9.49
N PRO A 60 3.29 4.27 10.13
CA PRO A 60 3.42 5.72 10.11
C PRO A 60 3.43 6.30 8.69
N LYS A 61 2.76 7.43 8.45
CA LYS A 61 2.65 8.05 7.11
C LYS A 61 3.97 8.27 6.39
N HIS A 62 5.03 8.66 7.10
CA HIS A 62 6.32 8.89 6.46
C HIS A 62 6.91 7.60 5.86
N LEU A 63 6.58 6.42 6.39
CA LEU A 63 6.94 5.13 5.80
C LEU A 63 6.08 4.81 4.57
N ASP A 64 4.79 5.15 4.60
CA ASP A 64 3.91 5.01 3.44
C ASP A 64 4.36 5.91 2.27
N GLU A 65 4.70 7.16 2.55
CA GLU A 65 5.30 8.09 1.57
C GLU A 65 6.66 7.59 1.07
N LYS A 66 7.46 6.94 1.92
CA LYS A 66 8.71 6.31 1.52
C LYS A 66 8.47 5.14 0.56
N VAL A 67 7.46 4.31 0.81
CA VAL A 67 7.05 3.23 -0.12
C VAL A 67 6.72 3.82 -1.49
N ALA A 68 5.87 4.84 -1.55
CA ALA A 68 5.51 5.49 -2.81
C ALA A 68 6.76 6.06 -3.51
N ARG A 69 7.63 6.77 -2.77
CA ARG A 69 8.84 7.40 -3.31
C ARG A 69 9.81 6.40 -3.95
N LEU A 70 9.97 5.22 -3.36
CA LEU A 70 10.83 4.15 -3.88
C LEU A 70 10.40 3.63 -5.27
N HIS A 71 9.12 3.79 -5.63
CA HIS A 71 8.58 3.27 -6.89
C HIS A 71 8.56 4.31 -8.03
N LEU A 72 8.76 5.61 -7.74
CA LEU A 72 8.63 6.70 -8.72
C LEU A 72 9.59 6.58 -9.91
N GLN A 73 10.86 6.27 -9.63
CA GLN A 73 11.88 6.18 -10.68
C GLN A 73 11.53 5.10 -11.71
N ARG A 74 10.95 3.97 -11.27
CA ARG A 74 10.62 2.85 -12.15
C ARG A 74 9.54 3.19 -13.18
N VAL A 75 8.66 4.15 -12.86
CA VAL A 75 7.60 4.64 -13.75
C VAL A 75 7.95 5.97 -14.44
N GLY A 76 9.17 6.46 -14.25
CA GLY A 76 9.62 7.73 -14.84
C GLY A 76 8.99 8.98 -14.21
N ALA A 77 8.36 8.86 -13.04
CA ALA A 77 7.77 9.99 -12.34
C ALA A 77 8.86 10.85 -11.66
N ARG A 78 8.75 12.17 -11.81
CA ARG A 78 9.62 13.15 -11.16
C ARG A 78 8.85 13.86 -10.07
N LEU A 79 9.32 13.75 -8.82
CA LEU A 79 8.71 14.41 -7.68
C LEU A 79 9.29 15.80 -7.50
N THR A 80 8.45 16.82 -7.55
CA THR A 80 8.83 18.20 -7.19
C THR A 80 9.08 18.30 -5.69
N LYS A 81 10.04 19.14 -5.29
CA LYS A 81 10.29 19.46 -3.88
C LYS A 81 9.65 20.81 -3.53
N LEU A 82 9.06 20.89 -2.34
CA LEU A 82 8.59 22.16 -1.79
C LEU A 82 9.78 23.10 -1.55
N THR A 83 9.59 24.38 -1.81
CA THR A 83 10.50 25.42 -1.32
C THR A 83 10.25 25.68 0.16
N ASP A 84 11.20 26.32 0.85
CA ASP A 84 11.06 26.68 2.27
C ASP A 84 9.87 27.62 2.51
N GLU A 85 9.61 28.52 1.56
CA GLU A 85 8.45 29.42 1.59
C GLU A 85 7.13 28.64 1.50
N GLN A 86 7.04 27.66 0.58
CA GLN A 86 5.84 26.81 0.44
C GLN A 86 5.63 25.91 1.68
N SER A 87 6.71 25.33 2.20
CA SER A 87 6.72 24.54 3.44
C SER A 87 6.19 25.36 4.62
N THR A 88 6.68 26.59 4.79
CA THR A 88 6.23 27.53 5.83
C THR A 88 4.77 27.92 5.65
N TYR A 89 4.36 28.23 4.41
CA TYR A 89 2.98 28.60 4.10
C TYR A 89 1.98 27.48 4.40
N LEU A 90 2.34 26.24 4.09
CA LEU A 90 1.50 25.06 4.31
C LEU A 90 1.60 24.50 5.73
N GLY A 91 2.60 24.91 6.51
CA GLY A 91 2.87 24.35 7.83
C GLY A 91 3.29 22.88 7.80
N ILE A 92 3.94 22.42 6.72
CA ILE A 92 4.39 21.04 6.55
C ILE A 92 5.87 21.01 6.21
N SER A 93 6.61 20.01 6.72
CA SER A 93 8.03 19.82 6.40
C SER A 93 8.25 19.58 4.89
N THR A 94 9.37 20.05 4.35
CA THR A 94 9.83 19.74 2.98
C THR A 94 10.05 18.24 2.76
N GLU A 95 10.27 17.48 3.84
CA GLU A 95 10.47 16.03 3.82
C GLU A 95 9.21 15.23 4.17
N GLY A 96 8.09 15.90 4.47
CA GLY A 96 6.83 15.28 4.87
C GLY A 96 6.76 14.92 6.37
N PRO A 97 5.70 14.21 6.83
CA PRO A 97 4.56 13.78 6.03
C PRO A 97 3.72 14.96 5.51
N PHE A 98 3.20 14.84 4.30
CA PHE A 98 2.56 15.94 3.56
C PHE A 98 1.05 16.04 3.77
N LYS A 99 0.46 15.14 4.57
CA LYS A 99 -0.99 15.05 4.79
C LYS A 99 -1.33 14.69 6.25
N PRO A 100 -2.44 15.20 6.79
CA PRO A 100 -2.87 14.90 8.15
C PRO A 100 -3.38 13.46 8.30
N GLU A 101 -3.48 12.96 9.53
CA GLU A 101 -3.78 11.54 9.81
C GLU A 101 -5.05 11.03 9.14
N HIS A 102 -6.13 11.80 9.23
CA HIS A 102 -7.45 11.48 8.71
C HIS A 102 -7.61 11.66 7.19
N TYR A 103 -6.55 12.05 6.48
CA TYR A 103 -6.61 12.25 5.04
C TYR A 103 -6.83 10.91 4.31
N ARG A 104 -7.73 10.90 3.31
CA ARG A 104 -8.23 9.65 2.72
C ARG A 104 -7.31 9.02 1.67
N TYR A 105 -6.49 9.81 0.96
CA TYR A 105 -5.31 9.42 0.15
C TYR A 105 -4.59 10.67 -0.34
#